data_AF-A0A164HHV6-F1
#
_entry.id   AF-A0A164HHV6-F1
#
_cell.length_a   1.000
_cell.length_b   1.000
_cell.length_c   1.000
_cell.angle_alpha   90.00
_cell.angle_beta   90.00
_cell.angle_gamma   90.00
#
_symmetry.space_group_name_H-M   'P 1'
#
loop_
_entity.id
_entity.type
_entity.pdbx_description
1 polymer ?
#
loop_
_entity_poly.entity_id
_entity_poly.type
_entity_poly.pdbx_seq_one_letter_code
_entity_poly.pdbx_strand_id
1 'polypeptide(L)'
;NTMSDEGSSSDSNSSSGSSSDSDSSSDGGTKKFELSKAKSTCLTGWMVSGLSDSRAKAAREAYRPKLKKGSDLLTNPSLDEAFYIRLKTVKSSSASKTNIDPVEKIYRNQTFKILDLVKPLLFLASRVKKRKKTRADSRAIRTALKLWAVLYHDVTSARRRNILSQIYPQNIGLLDDKAILPTGGDHLFGPKFTQALVEQVKTLNALESAGGIQRASGQISSSQPNRSFSHPPRSLSSGGQINSSNRYVPTSLAFLGSFGGRISRFAQE
;
A
#
# COMPACT_ATOMS: atom_id res chain seq x y z
N ASN A 1 20.64 21.24 -65.86
CA ASN A 1 20.16 22.59 -65.45
C ASN A 1 18.97 22.41 -64.54
N THR A 2 19.21 22.38 -63.23
CA THR A 2 19.14 23.52 -62.28
C THR A 2 17.67 23.79 -61.90
N MET A 3 17.20 23.26 -60.76
CA MET A 3 17.29 23.81 -59.39
C MET A 3 16.40 25.03 -59.11
N SER A 4 15.67 24.88 -58.00
CA SER A 4 15.18 25.88 -57.03
C SER A 4 13.93 26.68 -57.37
N ASP A 5 13.09 27.12 -56.43
CA ASP A 5 12.72 26.76 -55.03
C ASP A 5 11.59 27.76 -54.66
N GLU A 6 10.83 27.44 -53.61
CA GLU A 6 9.93 28.31 -52.81
C GLU A 6 8.55 28.70 -53.41
N GLY A 7 7.45 28.75 -52.64
CA GLY A 7 7.34 28.89 -51.20
C GLY A 7 5.96 28.57 -50.63
N SER A 8 5.96 28.65 -49.30
CA SER A 8 4.98 28.23 -48.31
C SER A 8 3.65 28.98 -48.35
N SER A 9 2.53 28.29 -48.11
CA SER A 9 1.41 28.86 -47.34
C SER A 9 0.71 27.79 -46.51
N SER A 10 0.73 28.07 -45.23
CA SER A 10 0.09 27.41 -44.10
C SER A 10 -1.42 27.52 -44.13
N ASP A 11 -2.13 26.48 -43.69
CA ASP A 11 -3.29 26.66 -42.80
C ASP A 11 -3.50 25.40 -41.96
N SER A 12 -3.15 25.54 -40.68
CA SER A 12 -3.30 24.53 -39.63
C SER A 12 -4.61 24.78 -38.90
N ASN A 13 -5.68 24.05 -39.22
CA ASN A 13 -6.87 24.04 -38.38
C ASN A 13 -6.77 22.94 -37.32
N SER A 14 -6.14 23.31 -36.20
CA SER A 14 -6.11 22.56 -34.95
C SER A 14 -7.35 22.89 -34.11
N SER A 15 -8.44 22.16 -34.35
CA SER A 15 -9.61 22.19 -33.47
C SER A 15 -9.28 21.49 -32.14
N SER A 16 -8.75 22.26 -31.20
CA SER A 16 -8.54 21.86 -29.81
C SER A 16 -9.89 21.78 -29.08
N GLY A 17 -10.51 20.60 -29.12
CA GLY A 17 -11.64 20.26 -28.26
C GLY A 17 -11.19 20.06 -26.82
N SER A 18 -10.99 21.17 -26.11
CA SER A 18 -10.83 21.23 -24.66
C SER A 18 -12.12 20.75 -24.00
N SER A 19 -12.17 19.45 -23.67
CA SER A 19 -13.19 18.89 -22.78
C SER A 19 -12.83 19.25 -21.35
N SER A 20 -13.15 20.49 -21.01
CA SER A 20 -13.25 20.97 -19.64
C SER A 20 -14.38 20.19 -18.96
N ASP A 21 -14.06 19.06 -18.35
CA ASP A 21 -14.99 18.32 -17.50
C ASP A 21 -15.21 19.16 -16.23
N SER A 22 -16.14 20.11 -16.32
CA SER A 22 -16.69 20.82 -15.18
C SER A 22 -17.41 19.80 -14.30
N ASP A 23 -16.75 19.37 -13.21
CA ASP A 23 -17.39 18.63 -12.12
C ASP A 23 -18.35 19.60 -11.39
N SER A 24 -19.52 19.84 -11.99
CA SER A 24 -20.64 20.46 -11.30
C SER A 24 -21.18 19.48 -10.28
N SER A 25 -20.73 19.69 -9.04
CA SER A 25 -21.16 19.00 -7.84
C SER A 25 -22.53 19.53 -7.41
N SER A 26 -23.59 19.10 -8.09
CA SER A 26 -24.91 19.06 -7.46
C SER A 26 -25.41 17.62 -7.44
N ASP A 27 -25.36 17.05 -6.24
CA ASP A 27 -26.31 16.08 -5.67
C ASP A 27 -25.54 15.07 -4.79
N GLY A 28 -25.36 15.45 -3.52
CA GLY A 28 -24.87 14.58 -2.45
C GLY A 28 -25.91 13.55 -1.97
N GLY A 29 -26.99 13.32 -2.73
CA GLY A 29 -28.02 12.35 -2.42
C GLY A 29 -27.51 10.90 -2.48
N THR A 30 -27.81 10.12 -1.45
CA THR A 30 -27.59 8.67 -1.46
C THR A 30 -28.44 8.01 -2.55
N LYS A 31 -27.82 7.25 -3.46
CA LYS A 31 -28.55 6.52 -4.51
C LYS A 31 -29.07 5.19 -3.97
N LYS A 32 -30.39 5.05 -3.90
CA LYS A 32 -31.07 3.78 -3.61
C LYS A 32 -31.20 2.96 -4.89
N PHE A 33 -31.01 1.64 -4.78
CA PHE A 33 -31.25 0.69 -5.85
C PHE A 33 -31.65 -0.65 -5.25
N GLU A 34 -32.43 -1.44 -6.00
CA GLU A 34 -32.86 -2.77 -5.58
C GLU A 34 -32.15 -3.86 -6.37
N LEU A 35 -31.82 -4.94 -5.68
CA LEU A 35 -31.27 -6.16 -6.29
C LEU A 35 -32.33 -7.25 -6.20
N SER A 36 -32.63 -7.91 -7.32
CA SER A 36 -33.62 -8.99 -7.31
C SER A 36 -33.22 -10.13 -6.36
N LYS A 37 -34.22 -10.78 -5.75
CA LYS A 37 -34.03 -11.91 -4.82
C LYS A 37 -33.10 -12.99 -5.39
N ALA A 38 -33.28 -13.34 -6.66
CA ALA A 38 -32.42 -14.33 -7.32
C ALA A 38 -30.93 -13.89 -7.39
N LYS A 39 -30.67 -12.61 -7.69
CA LYS A 39 -29.30 -12.08 -7.77
C LYS A 39 -28.66 -11.97 -6.39
N SER A 40 -29.41 -11.52 -5.39
CA SER A 40 -28.93 -11.44 -4.01
C SER A 40 -28.64 -12.83 -3.43
N THR A 41 -29.54 -13.80 -3.59
CA THR A 41 -29.31 -15.19 -3.16
C THR A 41 -28.11 -15.83 -3.85
N CYS A 42 -27.91 -15.56 -5.15
CA CYS A 42 -26.75 -16.06 -5.87
C CYS A 42 -25.44 -15.47 -5.31
N LEU A 43 -25.42 -14.15 -5.05
CA LEU A 43 -24.28 -13.46 -4.46
C LEU A 43 -23.96 -13.98 -3.05
N THR A 44 -24.98 -14.14 -2.20
CA THR A 44 -24.77 -14.68 -0.84
C THR A 44 -24.26 -16.11 -0.88
N GLY A 45 -24.73 -16.92 -1.83
CA GLY A 45 -24.17 -18.25 -2.10
C GLY A 45 -22.67 -18.22 -2.38
N TRP A 46 -22.19 -17.29 -3.21
CA TRP A 46 -20.75 -17.13 -3.47
C TRP A 46 -19.98 -16.58 -2.27
N MET A 47 -20.59 -15.75 -1.43
CA MET A 47 -19.95 -15.23 -0.22
C MET A 47 -19.71 -16.32 0.82
N VAL A 48 -20.65 -17.25 0.97
CA VAL A 48 -20.58 -18.34 1.95
C VAL A 48 -19.73 -19.50 1.44
N SER A 49 -20.02 -19.96 0.23
CA SER A 49 -19.39 -21.18 -0.32
C SER A 49 -18.12 -20.91 -1.11
N GLY A 50 -17.81 -19.63 -1.40
CA GLY A 50 -16.73 -19.26 -2.29
C GLY A 50 -16.98 -19.67 -3.75
N LEU A 51 -15.91 -19.57 -4.55
CA LEU A 51 -15.84 -20.12 -5.90
C LEU A 51 -14.78 -21.22 -5.93
N SER A 52 -14.98 -22.25 -6.74
CA SER A 52 -13.93 -23.23 -6.99
C SER A 52 -12.70 -22.58 -7.65
N ASP A 53 -11.52 -23.15 -7.44
CA ASP A 53 -10.26 -22.59 -7.96
C ASP A 53 -10.27 -22.40 -9.48
N SER A 54 -10.87 -23.34 -10.22
CA SER A 54 -11.02 -23.27 -11.67
C SER A 54 -11.88 -22.08 -12.10
N ARG A 55 -13.03 -21.87 -11.44
CA ARG A 55 -13.94 -20.73 -11.73
C ARG A 55 -13.33 -19.40 -11.31
N ALA A 56 -12.69 -19.35 -10.15
CA ALA A 56 -11.98 -18.17 -9.69
C ALA A 56 -10.83 -17.80 -10.63
N LYS A 57 -10.08 -18.79 -11.15
CA LYS A 57 -9.03 -18.56 -12.15
C LYS A 57 -9.61 -18.04 -13.46
N ALA A 58 -10.68 -18.65 -13.97
CA ALA A 58 -11.36 -18.20 -15.18
C ALA A 58 -11.83 -16.73 -15.06
N ALA A 59 -12.42 -16.35 -13.92
CA ALA A 59 -12.85 -14.99 -13.66
C ALA A 59 -11.67 -13.98 -13.64
N ARG A 60 -10.54 -14.35 -13.03
CA ARG A 60 -9.31 -13.53 -12.98
C ARG A 60 -8.70 -13.27 -14.35
N GLU A 61 -8.76 -14.27 -15.23
CA GLU A 61 -8.14 -14.22 -16.55
C GLU A 61 -9.05 -13.67 -17.66
N ALA A 62 -10.36 -13.61 -17.42
CA ALA A 62 -11.36 -13.15 -18.40
C ALA A 62 -11.15 -11.72 -18.91
N TYR A 63 -10.48 -10.88 -18.12
CA TYR A 63 -10.23 -9.48 -18.44
C TYR A 63 -8.73 -9.16 -18.33
N ARG A 64 -8.08 -8.88 -19.46
CA ARG A 64 -6.65 -8.51 -19.52
C ARG A 64 -6.48 -7.12 -20.12
N PRO A 65 -6.46 -6.05 -19.30
CA PRO A 65 -6.32 -4.70 -19.81
C PRO A 65 -4.94 -4.48 -20.43
N LYS A 66 -4.90 -3.75 -21.55
CA LYS A 66 -3.67 -3.23 -22.15
C LYS A 66 -3.64 -1.72 -21.90
N LEU A 67 -2.76 -1.28 -20.99
CA LEU A 67 -2.62 0.13 -20.63
C LEU A 67 -1.58 0.78 -21.54
N LYS A 68 -1.94 1.91 -22.17
CA LYS A 68 -1.01 2.68 -23.03
C LYS A 68 0.02 3.48 -22.21
N LYS A 69 -0.35 3.87 -20.99
CA LYS A 69 0.49 4.56 -20.01
C LYS A 69 0.35 3.83 -18.67
N GLY A 70 1.44 3.69 -17.93
CA GLY A 70 1.46 2.93 -16.67
C GLY A 70 1.18 1.44 -16.92
N SER A 71 1.92 0.82 -17.84
CA SER A 71 1.79 -0.62 -18.15
C SER A 71 2.00 -1.51 -16.93
N ASP A 72 2.72 -1.00 -15.94
CA ASP A 72 3.08 -1.60 -14.68
C ASP A 72 2.15 -1.22 -13.51
N LEU A 73 1.10 -0.43 -13.76
CA LEU A 73 0.12 -0.03 -12.73
C LEU A 73 -0.57 -1.24 -12.07
N LEU A 74 -0.75 -2.31 -12.84
CA LEU A 74 -1.38 -3.54 -12.38
C LEU A 74 -0.37 -4.61 -11.97
N THR A 75 0.88 -4.23 -11.81
CA THR A 75 1.91 -5.08 -11.21
C THR A 75 1.76 -5.04 -9.70
N ASN A 76 1.83 -6.21 -9.06
CA ASN A 76 1.88 -6.28 -7.61
C ASN A 76 3.30 -5.96 -7.15
N PRO A 77 3.53 -4.82 -6.46
CA PRO A 77 4.87 -4.43 -6.05
C PRO A 77 5.47 -5.48 -5.13
N SER A 78 6.76 -5.75 -5.32
CA SER A 78 7.56 -6.60 -4.48
C SER A 78 8.35 -5.78 -3.47
N LEU A 79 8.71 -6.37 -2.34
CA LEU A 79 9.60 -5.75 -1.38
C LEU A 79 10.89 -5.30 -2.08
N ASP A 80 11.46 -4.16 -1.73
CA ASP A 80 12.72 -3.71 -2.32
C ASP A 80 13.89 -4.58 -1.81
N GLU A 81 14.90 -4.82 -2.65
CA GLU A 81 15.99 -5.75 -2.30
C GLU A 81 16.80 -5.26 -1.09
N ALA A 82 17.11 -3.96 -1.04
CA ALA A 82 17.79 -3.36 0.11
C ALA A 82 17.00 -3.54 1.42
N PHE A 83 15.67 -3.41 1.36
CA PHE A 83 14.79 -3.56 2.52
C PHE A 83 14.70 -5.03 2.96
N TYR A 84 14.65 -5.96 1.99
CA TYR A 84 14.73 -7.39 2.26
C TYR A 84 16.05 -7.78 2.94
N ILE A 85 17.20 -7.32 2.42
CA ILE A 85 18.52 -7.58 3.03
C ILE A 85 18.55 -7.07 4.47
N ARG A 86 18.08 -5.84 4.71
CA ARG A 86 18.03 -5.26 6.07
C ARG A 86 17.13 -6.07 7.00
N LEU A 87 15.94 -6.47 6.53
CA LEU A 87 14.99 -7.26 7.30
C LEU A 87 15.56 -8.65 7.64
N LYS A 88 16.28 -9.26 6.69
CA LYS A 88 17.01 -10.51 6.88
C LYS A 88 18.01 -10.40 8.05
N THR A 89 18.76 -9.31 8.10
CA THR A 89 19.70 -9.01 9.20
C THR A 89 18.97 -8.80 10.53
N VAL A 90 17.94 -7.95 10.57
CA VAL A 90 17.18 -7.64 11.80
C VAL A 90 16.53 -8.88 12.41
N LYS A 91 16.02 -9.79 11.56
CA LYS A 91 15.33 -11.02 12.01
C LYS A 91 16.27 -12.22 12.17
N SER A 92 17.56 -12.06 11.87
CA SER A 92 18.55 -13.13 11.84
C SER A 92 18.05 -14.39 11.10
N SER A 93 17.38 -14.18 9.96
CA SER A 93 16.67 -15.23 9.24
C SER A 93 17.31 -15.54 7.89
N SER A 94 17.17 -16.77 7.39
CA SER A 94 17.53 -17.15 6.02
C SER A 94 16.33 -17.26 5.09
N ALA A 95 15.13 -16.91 5.56
CA ALA A 95 13.89 -17.04 4.82
C ALA A 95 13.89 -16.19 3.53
N SER A 96 13.22 -16.72 2.49
CA SER A 96 13.03 -16.01 1.23
C SER A 96 12.23 -14.71 1.43
N LYS A 97 12.40 -13.79 0.48
CA LYS A 97 11.67 -12.51 0.40
C LYS A 97 10.15 -12.63 0.50
N THR A 98 9.58 -13.77 0.08
CA THR A 98 8.14 -14.07 0.14
C THR A 98 7.67 -14.52 1.52
N ASN A 99 8.56 -15.00 2.37
CA ASN A 99 8.24 -15.64 3.66
C ASN A 99 8.92 -14.95 4.86
N ILE A 100 9.83 -14.00 4.62
CA ILE A 100 10.58 -13.28 5.65
C ILE A 100 9.67 -12.55 6.65
N ASP A 101 8.49 -12.11 6.19
CA ASP A 101 7.50 -11.44 7.03
C ASP A 101 6.08 -11.99 6.77
N PRO A 102 5.46 -12.64 7.76
CA PRO A 102 4.12 -13.22 7.61
C PRO A 102 3.04 -12.18 7.29
N VAL A 103 3.14 -10.96 7.84
CA VAL A 103 2.17 -9.89 7.63
C VAL A 103 2.26 -9.35 6.21
N GLU A 104 3.47 -9.11 5.71
CA GLU A 104 3.73 -8.74 4.32
C GLU A 104 3.27 -9.83 3.36
N LYS A 105 3.47 -11.12 3.69
CA LYS A 105 2.95 -12.23 2.87
C LYS A 105 1.43 -12.15 2.73
N ILE A 106 0.72 -11.88 3.82
CA ILE A 106 -0.75 -11.71 3.81
C ILE A 106 -1.14 -10.51 2.95
N TYR A 107 -0.54 -9.34 3.19
CA TYR A 107 -0.90 -8.13 2.45
C TYR A 107 -0.54 -8.23 0.95
N ARG A 108 0.60 -8.81 0.61
CA ARG A 108 0.98 -9.05 -0.79
C ARG A 108 -0.02 -9.96 -1.50
N ASN A 109 -0.50 -11.00 -0.82
CA ASN A 109 -1.56 -11.87 -1.35
C ASN A 109 -2.89 -11.12 -1.52
N GLN A 110 -3.24 -10.22 -0.60
CA GLN A 110 -4.41 -9.35 -0.74
C GLN A 110 -4.26 -8.39 -1.92
N THR A 111 -3.07 -7.83 -2.15
CA THR A 111 -2.80 -6.94 -3.30
C THR A 111 -3.08 -7.66 -4.63
N PHE A 112 -2.71 -8.94 -4.79
CA PHE A 112 -3.07 -9.71 -5.99
C PHE A 112 -4.58 -9.76 -6.21
N LYS A 113 -5.36 -10.04 -5.16
CA LYS A 113 -6.84 -10.09 -5.25
C LYS A 113 -7.42 -8.72 -5.60
N ILE A 114 -6.89 -7.64 -5.02
CA ILE A 114 -7.31 -6.26 -5.30
C ILE A 114 -7.02 -5.88 -6.75
N LEU A 115 -5.87 -6.27 -7.29
CA LEU A 115 -5.51 -6.05 -8.69
C LEU A 115 -6.38 -6.87 -9.66
N ASP A 116 -6.81 -8.07 -9.28
CA ASP A 116 -7.73 -8.85 -10.09
C ASP A 116 -9.13 -8.21 -10.19
N LEU A 117 -9.61 -7.58 -9.11
CA LEU A 117 -10.92 -6.92 -9.07
C LEU A 117 -11.04 -5.73 -10.02
N VAL A 118 -9.94 -4.99 -10.28
CA VAL A 118 -10.01 -3.78 -11.12
C VAL A 118 -10.11 -4.08 -12.61
N LYS A 119 -9.63 -5.25 -13.05
CA LYS A 119 -9.60 -5.63 -14.47
C LYS A 119 -10.99 -5.57 -15.14
N PRO A 120 -12.06 -6.19 -14.58
CA PRO A 120 -13.41 -6.02 -15.12
C PRO A 120 -13.94 -4.58 -15.00
N LEU A 121 -13.59 -3.83 -13.95
CA LEU A 121 -14.00 -2.43 -13.80
C LEU A 121 -13.40 -1.54 -14.90
N LEU A 122 -12.11 -1.73 -15.24
CA LEU A 122 -11.45 -1.05 -16.34
C LEU A 122 -12.07 -1.40 -17.69
N PHE A 123 -12.45 -2.67 -17.89
CA PHE A 123 -13.19 -3.08 -19.08
C PHE A 123 -14.53 -2.34 -19.19
N LEU A 124 -15.30 -2.26 -18.09
CA LEU A 124 -16.57 -1.53 -18.07
C LEU A 124 -16.37 -0.03 -18.33
N ALA A 125 -15.33 0.58 -17.77
CA ALA A 125 -14.95 1.98 -17.96
C ALA A 125 -14.57 2.27 -19.42
N SER A 126 -13.79 1.39 -20.05
CA SER A 126 -13.39 1.52 -21.46
C SER A 126 -14.56 1.51 -22.44
N ARG A 127 -15.71 0.97 -22.02
CA ARG A 127 -16.94 0.86 -22.84
C ARG A 127 -17.96 1.95 -22.55
N VAL A 128 -17.75 2.83 -21.58
CA VAL A 128 -18.70 3.88 -21.20
C VAL A 128 -19.06 4.77 -22.39
N LYS A 129 -18.06 5.20 -23.17
CA LYS A 129 -18.29 6.06 -24.35
C LYS A 129 -18.77 5.29 -25.60
N LYS A 130 -18.60 3.96 -25.64
CA LYS A 130 -18.86 3.11 -26.82
C LYS A 130 -20.25 2.47 -26.82
N ARG A 131 -20.99 2.58 -25.72
CA ARG A 131 -22.32 1.99 -25.54
C ARG A 131 -23.24 3.11 -25.07
N LYS A 132 -24.55 3.00 -25.34
CA LYS A 132 -25.59 3.89 -24.81
C LYS A 132 -25.78 3.69 -23.28
N LYS A 133 -24.70 3.72 -22.49
CA LYS A 133 -24.73 3.63 -21.03
C LYS A 133 -25.22 4.95 -20.46
N THR A 134 -25.90 4.88 -19.33
CA THR A 134 -26.45 6.06 -18.69
C THR A 134 -25.35 6.89 -18.00
N ARG A 135 -25.63 8.17 -17.74
CA ARG A 135 -24.79 9.00 -16.85
C ARG A 135 -24.69 8.40 -15.44
N ALA A 136 -25.69 7.63 -15.00
CA ALA A 136 -25.67 6.94 -13.72
C ALA A 136 -24.65 5.80 -13.71
N ASP A 137 -24.62 4.95 -14.75
CA ASP A 137 -23.64 3.86 -14.88
C ASP A 137 -22.21 4.38 -14.92
N SER A 138 -22.00 5.46 -15.67
CA SER A 138 -20.70 6.12 -15.78
C SER A 138 -20.20 6.61 -14.42
N ARG A 139 -21.10 7.22 -13.62
CA ARG A 139 -20.81 7.64 -12.25
C ARG A 139 -20.54 6.46 -11.32
N ALA A 140 -21.32 5.37 -11.42
CA ALA A 140 -21.13 4.17 -10.61
C ALA A 140 -19.76 3.51 -10.88
N ILE A 141 -19.37 3.37 -12.15
CA ILE A 141 -18.07 2.81 -12.53
C ILE A 141 -16.93 3.71 -12.04
N ARG A 142 -17.03 5.03 -12.22
CA ARG A 142 -16.04 5.99 -11.71
C ARG A 142 -15.91 5.90 -10.18
N THR A 143 -17.02 5.76 -9.48
CA THR A 143 -17.05 5.59 -8.02
C THR A 143 -16.37 4.29 -7.59
N ALA A 144 -16.67 3.17 -8.26
CA ALA A 144 -16.03 1.88 -7.99
C ALA A 144 -14.51 1.94 -8.20
N LEU A 145 -14.03 2.63 -9.25
CA LEU A 145 -12.59 2.84 -9.48
C LEU A 145 -11.94 3.71 -8.41
N LYS A 146 -12.62 4.76 -7.92
CA LYS A 146 -12.13 5.57 -6.79
C LYS A 146 -12.00 4.72 -5.52
N LEU A 147 -13.01 3.92 -5.19
CA LEU A 147 -12.98 3.03 -4.02
C LEU A 147 -11.90 1.95 -4.13
N TRP A 148 -11.69 1.41 -5.33
CA TRP A 148 -10.57 0.51 -5.58
C TRP A 148 -9.22 1.19 -5.35
N ALA A 149 -9.04 2.43 -5.82
CA ALA A 149 -7.80 3.19 -5.62
C ALA A 149 -7.53 3.46 -4.14
N VAL A 150 -8.58 3.77 -3.35
CA VAL A 150 -8.49 3.90 -1.89
C VAL A 150 -8.04 2.58 -1.26
N LEU A 151 -8.70 1.46 -1.60
CA LEU A 151 -8.34 0.15 -1.05
C LEU A 151 -6.90 -0.25 -1.39
N TYR A 152 -6.46 -0.02 -2.63
CA TYR A 152 -5.08 -0.28 -3.05
C TYR A 152 -4.08 0.62 -2.29
N HIS A 153 -4.41 1.89 -2.11
CA HIS A 153 -3.61 2.82 -1.31
C HIS A 153 -3.46 2.36 0.13
N ASP A 154 -4.55 2.00 0.79
CA ASP A 154 -4.57 1.58 2.19
C ASP A 154 -3.69 0.33 2.40
N VAL A 155 -3.88 -0.70 1.56
CA VAL A 155 -3.10 -1.94 1.66
C VAL A 155 -1.62 -1.70 1.37
N THR A 156 -1.28 -0.94 0.33
CA THR A 156 0.15 -0.66 0.03
C THR A 156 0.80 0.23 1.09
N SER A 157 0.05 1.14 1.70
CA SER A 157 0.53 1.96 2.83
C SER A 157 0.75 1.12 4.08
N ALA A 158 -0.16 0.18 4.39
CA ALA A 158 0.00 -0.78 5.48
C ALA A 158 1.22 -1.68 5.28
N ARG A 159 1.47 -2.15 4.04
CA ARG A 159 2.68 -2.91 3.68
C ARG A 159 3.95 -2.12 3.95
N ARG A 160 4.03 -0.89 3.45
CA ARG A 160 5.20 -0.01 3.66
C ARG A 160 5.45 0.26 5.14
N ARG A 161 4.40 0.59 5.89
CA ARG A 161 4.49 0.85 7.33
C ARG A 161 4.93 -0.39 8.11
N ASN A 162 4.37 -1.57 7.79
CA ASN A 162 4.75 -2.84 8.39
C ASN A 162 6.24 -3.12 8.24
N ILE A 163 6.79 -2.98 7.03
CA ILE A 163 8.22 -3.22 6.78
C ILE A 163 9.07 -2.14 7.44
N LEU A 164 8.76 -0.87 7.23
CA LEU A 164 9.61 0.24 7.67
C LEU A 164 9.70 0.33 9.19
N SER A 165 8.60 0.05 9.90
CA SER A 165 8.59 0.01 11.37
C SER A 165 9.53 -1.03 11.97
N GLN A 166 9.83 -2.11 11.22
CA GLN A 166 10.75 -3.16 11.67
C GLN A 166 12.22 -2.81 11.46
N ILE A 167 12.55 -2.04 10.40
CA ILE A 167 13.95 -1.81 10.00
C ILE A 167 14.45 -0.38 10.24
N TYR A 168 13.56 0.62 10.19
CA TYR A 168 13.85 2.06 10.35
C TYR A 168 12.66 2.77 11.01
N PRO A 169 12.33 2.46 12.28
CA PRO A 169 11.16 3.03 12.96
C PRO A 169 11.20 4.55 13.05
N GLN A 170 12.39 5.15 13.12
CA GLN A 170 12.56 6.61 13.20
C GLN A 170 12.25 7.34 11.88
N ASN A 171 12.19 6.60 10.76
CA ASN A 171 11.94 7.17 9.44
C ASN A 171 10.49 6.92 8.96
N ILE A 172 9.59 6.47 9.84
CA ILE A 172 8.19 6.19 9.46
C ILE A 172 7.49 7.41 8.85
N GLY A 173 7.81 8.62 9.33
CA GLY A 173 7.24 9.87 8.81
C GLY A 173 7.56 10.13 7.34
N LEU A 174 8.59 9.50 6.78
CA LEU A 174 8.91 9.60 5.35
C LEU A 174 7.79 9.02 4.47
N LEU A 175 6.95 8.12 5.01
CA LEU A 175 5.81 7.56 4.28
C LEU A 175 4.67 8.57 4.04
N ASP A 176 4.68 9.71 4.73
CA ASP A 176 3.66 10.74 4.57
C ASP A 176 3.87 11.56 3.29
N ASP A 177 5.10 11.60 2.78
CA ASP A 177 5.41 12.15 1.45
C ASP A 177 5.01 11.17 0.35
N LYS A 178 3.86 11.45 -0.29
CA LYS A 178 3.33 10.61 -1.36
C LYS A 178 4.08 10.79 -2.69
N ALA A 179 4.87 11.86 -2.87
CA ALA A 179 5.54 12.17 -4.14
C ALA A 179 6.77 11.27 -4.39
N ILE A 180 7.37 10.75 -3.33
CA ILE A 180 8.51 9.83 -3.39
C ILE A 180 8.09 8.35 -3.48
N LEU A 181 6.79 8.05 -3.31
CA LEU A 181 6.25 6.71 -3.37
C LEU A 181 5.83 6.31 -4.80
N PRO A 182 5.96 5.02 -5.18
CA PRO A 182 5.58 4.55 -6.49
C PRO A 182 4.05 4.41 -6.62
N THR A 183 3.53 4.85 -7.76
CA THR A 183 2.11 4.70 -8.15
C THR A 183 1.81 3.34 -8.79
N GLY A 184 2.84 2.53 -9.05
CA GLY A 184 2.80 1.21 -9.69
C GLY A 184 4.22 0.64 -9.81
N GLY A 185 4.37 -0.51 -10.48
CA GLY A 185 5.68 -1.08 -10.75
C GLY A 185 6.13 -2.19 -9.79
N ASP A 186 7.39 -2.55 -9.94
CA ASP A 186 7.97 -3.76 -9.30
C ASP A 186 8.36 -3.53 -7.83
N HIS A 187 8.45 -2.28 -7.40
CA HIS A 187 8.99 -1.89 -6.10
C HIS A 187 7.90 -1.39 -5.14
N LEU A 188 7.97 -1.80 -3.89
CA LEU A 188 7.06 -1.36 -2.84
C LEU A 188 7.38 0.07 -2.39
N PHE A 189 8.65 0.39 -2.23
CA PHE A 189 9.17 1.71 -1.83
C PHE A 189 9.80 2.46 -3.02
N GLY A 190 10.58 1.77 -3.84
CA GLY A 190 11.16 2.33 -5.05
C GLY A 190 12.39 3.24 -4.82
N PRO A 191 13.03 3.65 -5.92
CA PRO A 191 14.31 4.38 -5.86
C PRO A 191 14.21 5.75 -5.18
N LYS A 192 13.15 6.52 -5.46
CA LYS A 192 12.95 7.86 -4.89
C LYS A 192 12.83 7.83 -3.37
N PHE A 193 12.00 6.94 -2.84
CA PHE A 193 11.89 6.74 -1.40
C PHE A 193 13.23 6.29 -0.80
N THR A 194 13.92 5.36 -1.45
CA THR A 194 15.21 4.86 -0.97
C THR A 194 16.25 5.98 -0.89
N GLN A 195 16.29 6.87 -1.89
CA GLN A 195 17.18 8.04 -1.88
C GLN A 195 16.84 8.99 -0.72
N ALA A 196 15.56 9.35 -0.56
CA ALA A 196 15.12 10.24 0.52
C ALA A 196 15.43 9.64 1.91
N LEU A 197 15.30 8.32 2.06
CA LEU A 197 15.65 7.63 3.30
C LEU A 197 17.15 7.75 3.60
N VAL A 198 18.01 7.55 2.60
CA VAL A 198 19.46 7.68 2.75
C VAL A 198 19.84 9.12 3.13
N GLU A 199 19.22 10.11 2.51
CA GLU A 199 19.43 11.53 2.83
C GLU A 199 19.00 11.86 4.26
N GLN A 200 17.86 11.34 4.71
CA GLN A 200 17.38 11.53 6.09
C GLN A 200 18.31 10.85 7.12
N VAL A 201 18.81 9.65 6.83
CA VAL A 201 19.75 8.96 7.74
C VAL A 201 21.09 9.70 7.81
N LYS A 202 21.60 10.21 6.68
CA LYS A 202 22.84 11.00 6.65
C LYS A 202 22.73 12.29 7.46
N THR A 203 21.61 13.01 7.32
CA THR A 203 21.36 14.26 8.06
C THR A 203 21.25 14.00 9.56
N LEU A 204 20.57 12.93 9.99
CA LEU A 204 20.51 12.53 11.40
C LEU A 204 21.89 12.21 11.97
N ASN A 205 22.69 11.40 11.26
CA ASN A 205 24.06 11.06 11.70
C ASN A 205 24.96 12.31 11.80
N ALA A 206 24.79 13.28 10.88
CA ALA A 206 25.54 14.53 10.92
C ALA A 206 25.15 15.40 12.12
N LEU A 207 23.85 15.46 12.45
CA LEU A 207 23.35 16.18 13.63
C LEU A 207 23.82 15.54 14.94
N GLU A 208 23.83 14.20 15.03
CA GLU A 208 24.38 13.49 16.19
C GLU A 208 25.89 13.76 16.35
N SER A 209 26.62 13.78 15.25
CA SER A 209 28.06 14.08 15.25
C SER A 209 28.35 15.53 15.62
N ALA A 210 27.52 16.48 15.18
CA ALA A 210 27.64 17.90 15.52
C ALA A 210 27.19 18.19 16.97
N GLY A 211 26.19 17.46 17.48
CA GLY A 211 25.71 17.56 18.87
C GLY A 211 26.64 16.89 19.90
N GLY A 212 27.62 16.10 19.47
CA GLY A 212 28.58 15.39 20.32
C GLY A 212 29.73 16.23 20.91
N ILE A 213 29.82 17.53 20.61
CA ILE A 213 30.95 18.41 21.02
C ILE A 213 30.76 19.03 22.43
N GLN A 214 29.98 18.41 23.32
CA GLN A 214 29.87 18.86 24.73
C GLN A 214 29.97 17.71 25.74
N ARG A 215 31.03 16.90 25.66
CA ARG A 215 31.58 16.16 26.82
C ARG A 215 33.10 16.08 26.75
N ALA A 216 33.74 17.25 26.73
CA ALA A 216 35.18 17.37 26.97
C ALA A 216 35.40 18.43 28.07
N SER A 217 35.29 17.99 29.33
CA SER A 217 35.92 18.66 30.46
C SER A 217 36.06 17.64 31.59
N GLY A 218 37.30 17.40 32.01
CA GLY A 218 37.61 16.68 33.26
C GLY A 218 38.39 15.39 33.10
N GLN A 219 39.66 15.48 32.68
CA GLN A 219 40.70 14.58 33.18
C GLN A 219 40.76 14.72 34.71
N ILE A 220 40.58 13.63 35.47
CA ILE A 220 41.38 13.38 36.68
C ILE A 220 41.65 11.87 36.75
N SER A 221 42.90 11.51 36.51
CA SER A 221 43.50 10.23 36.91
C SER A 221 43.70 10.21 38.43
N SER A 222 43.24 9.18 39.13
CA SER A 222 43.92 8.67 40.33
C SER A 222 43.47 7.24 40.69
N SER A 223 44.45 6.34 40.63
CA SER A 223 44.74 5.22 41.55
C SER A 223 43.64 4.65 42.47
N GLN A 224 43.45 3.33 42.32
CA GLN A 224 42.96 2.31 43.28
C GLN A 224 43.57 2.43 44.72
N PRO A 225 43.09 1.72 45.80
CA PRO A 225 42.51 0.36 45.79
C PRO A 225 41.45 -0.03 46.86
N ASN A 226 40.93 -1.25 46.69
CA ASN A 226 40.44 -2.22 47.69
C ASN A 226 39.58 -1.75 48.87
N ARG A 227 38.29 -2.16 48.85
CA ARG A 227 37.64 -2.78 50.02
C ARG A 227 36.72 -3.92 49.58
N SER A 228 37.20 -5.14 49.82
CA SER A 228 36.36 -6.33 49.98
C SER A 228 35.50 -6.19 51.23
N PHE A 229 34.19 -6.42 51.12
CA PHE A 229 33.41 -6.99 52.22
C PHE A 229 32.38 -7.96 51.66
N SER A 230 32.31 -9.08 52.35
CA SER A 230 31.68 -10.32 51.96
C SER A 230 30.28 -10.44 52.59
N HIS A 231 29.39 -11.07 51.83
CA HIS A 231 28.25 -11.91 52.24
C HIS A 231 26.84 -11.31 52.43
N PRO A 232 25.79 -12.14 52.15
CA PRO A 232 24.44 -11.73 51.75
C PRO A 232 23.39 -11.99 52.86
N PRO A 233 22.09 -11.84 52.54
CA PRO A 233 21.24 -13.03 52.61
C PRO A 233 20.19 -13.19 51.49
N ARG A 234 19.96 -14.47 51.15
CA ARG A 234 18.69 -15.08 50.67
C ARG A 234 17.51 -14.64 51.54
N SER A 235 16.23 -14.67 51.19
CA SER A 235 15.40 -15.13 50.06
C SER A 235 13.96 -14.77 50.45
N LEU A 236 13.09 -14.42 49.50
CA LEU A 236 11.73 -14.96 49.48
C LEU A 236 11.14 -14.79 48.07
N SER A 237 10.77 -15.95 47.54
CA SER A 237 10.13 -16.18 46.26
C SER A 237 8.63 -15.97 46.39
N SER A 238 8.05 -15.24 45.44
CA SER A 238 6.71 -15.46 44.88
C SER A 238 6.66 -14.64 43.60
N GLY A 239 6.78 -15.19 42.40
CA GLY A 239 6.03 -16.35 41.93
C GLY A 239 4.92 -15.82 41.02
N GLY A 240 5.26 -15.60 39.74
CA GLY A 240 4.33 -15.04 38.75
C GLY A 240 4.91 -15.08 37.34
N GLN A 241 5.55 -16.20 36.97
CA GLN A 241 5.81 -16.52 35.57
C GLN A 241 4.46 -16.67 34.84
N ILE A 242 4.15 -15.76 33.93
CA ILE A 242 3.23 -16.07 32.83
C ILE A 242 4.09 -16.32 31.60
N ASN A 243 4.57 -17.56 31.54
CA ASN A 243 4.85 -18.21 30.27
C ASN A 243 3.49 -18.44 29.61
N SER A 244 3.16 -17.63 28.61
CA SER A 244 2.16 -18.02 27.62
C SER A 244 2.64 -17.61 26.24
N SER A 245 3.35 -18.56 25.65
CA SER A 245 3.33 -18.99 24.26
C SER A 245 1.98 -18.77 23.55
N ASN A 246 1.51 -17.53 23.40
CA ASN A 246 0.32 -17.24 22.61
C ASN A 246 0.73 -16.68 21.24
N ARG A 247 0.94 -17.64 20.34
CA ARG A 247 0.93 -17.47 18.88
C ARG A 247 -0.46 -17.02 18.43
N TYR A 248 -0.80 -15.77 18.66
CA TYR A 248 -1.77 -15.03 17.85
C TYR A 248 -1.35 -13.57 17.90
N VAL A 249 -0.59 -13.14 16.89
CA VAL A 249 -0.61 -11.74 16.52
C VAL A 249 -2.08 -11.46 16.21
N PRO A 250 -2.75 -10.47 16.82
CA PRO A 250 -4.07 -10.08 16.38
C PRO A 250 -3.90 -9.72 14.91
N THR A 251 -4.41 -10.55 14.01
CA THR A 251 -4.69 -10.17 12.63
C THR A 251 -5.80 -9.14 12.77
N SER A 252 -5.40 -7.91 13.10
CA SER A 252 -6.18 -6.74 12.80
C SER A 252 -6.41 -6.84 11.31
N LEU A 253 -7.63 -7.23 10.91
CA LEU A 253 -8.08 -7.03 9.56
C LEU A 253 -7.71 -5.59 9.22
N ALA A 254 -7.21 -5.36 8.00
CA ALA A 254 -6.62 -4.11 7.50
C ALA A 254 -7.56 -2.87 7.53
N PHE A 255 -8.58 -2.90 8.36
CA PHE A 255 -9.75 -2.05 8.39
C PHE A 255 -10.07 -1.55 9.80
N LEU A 256 -9.10 -1.54 10.74
CA LEU A 256 -9.25 -0.80 11.99
C LEU A 256 -9.21 0.71 11.66
N GLY A 257 -10.34 1.23 11.17
CA GLY A 257 -10.53 2.64 10.79
C GLY A 257 -11.01 2.91 9.35
N SER A 258 -10.84 2.00 8.38
CA SER A 258 -11.15 2.29 6.95
C SER A 258 -12.63 2.20 6.57
N PHE A 259 -13.51 1.67 7.42
CA PHE A 259 -14.96 1.66 7.15
C PHE A 259 -15.70 2.55 8.15
N GLY A 260 -15.60 3.86 7.98
CA GLY A 260 -16.49 4.85 8.60
C GLY A 260 -17.91 4.83 7.99
N GLY A 261 -18.47 3.65 7.74
CA GLY A 261 -19.79 3.47 7.12
C GLY A 261 -20.65 2.54 7.95
N ARG A 262 -21.87 2.98 8.29
CA ARG A 262 -22.86 2.16 8.98
C ARG A 262 -23.09 0.87 8.20
N ILE A 263 -22.82 -0.28 8.81
CA ILE A 263 -23.24 -1.58 8.30
C ILE A 263 -24.76 -1.63 8.47
N SER A 264 -25.51 -1.21 7.45
CA SER A 264 -26.94 -1.50 7.39
C SER A 264 -27.08 -3.00 7.17
N ARG A 265 -27.54 -3.70 8.21
CA ARG A 265 -27.99 -5.09 8.07
C ARG A 265 -29.13 -5.08 7.06
N PHE A 266 -29.10 -6.00 6.10
CA PHE A 266 -30.25 -6.27 5.26
C PHE A 266 -31.38 -6.74 6.20
N ALA A 267 -32.33 -5.87 6.49
CA ALA A 267 -33.53 -6.23 7.23
C ALA A 267 -34.39 -7.08 6.29
N GLN A 268 -34.84 -8.22 6.81
CA GLN A 268 -35.86 -9.07 6.21
C GLN A 268 -37.23 -8.43 6.49
N GLU A 269 -37.98 -8.17 5.43
CA GLU A 269 -39.44 -8.15 5.44
C GLU A 269 -39.92 -9.16 4.37
#